data_AF-A2GY87-F1
#
_entry.id   AF-A2GY87-F1
#
_cell.length_a   1.000
_cell.length_b   1.000
_cell.length_c   1.000
_cell.angle_alpha   90.00
_cell.angle_beta   90.00
_cell.angle_gamma   90.00
#
_symmetry.space_group_name_H-M   'P 1'
#
loop_
_entity.id
_entity.type
_entity.pdbx_description
1 polymer ?
#
loop_
_entity_poly.entity_id
_entity_poly.type
_entity_poly.pdbx_seq_one_letter_code
_entity_poly.pdbx_strand_id
1 'polypeptide(L)'
;MSRPVLVFINPASGANLAGRFMDKIKDIEGVHYVRLPDEQHTFAETYKDLLQNHELRIVAAGGDGTVNWVVSLMSKITPLDSDDWKPPIAVCPFGTGNDMSRSLGWGGGMSERGLKKAAKFIENVRTSDHIEKGDIWKIKMTRTDISEVSEKQMLNYFSIGVDADMAHKFETWRHCCSDASAAIAWP
;
A
#
# COMPACT_ATOMS: atom_id res chain seq x y z
N MET A 1 -0.50 -20.71 18.31
CA MET A 1 0.45 -19.66 17.91
C MET A 1 -0.31 -18.63 17.09
N SER A 2 -0.04 -17.34 17.25
CA SER A 2 -0.77 -16.28 16.54
C SER A 2 -0.18 -16.11 15.14
N ARG A 3 -1.00 -15.96 14.09
CA ARG A 3 -0.50 -15.78 12.71
C ARG A 3 0.37 -14.51 12.62
N PRO A 4 1.58 -14.58 12.04
CA PRO A 4 2.44 -13.41 11.95
C PRO A 4 1.89 -12.38 10.96
N VAL A 5 2.17 -11.11 11.24
CA VAL A 5 1.75 -9.98 10.40
C VAL A 5 2.97 -9.16 10.01
N LEU A 6 3.20 -8.98 8.70
CA LEU A 6 4.23 -8.09 8.17
C LEU A 6 3.59 -6.81 7.65
N VAL A 7 3.88 -5.68 8.31
CA VAL A 7 3.31 -4.38 8.01
C VAL A 7 4.27 -3.57 7.16
N PHE A 8 3.94 -3.36 5.90
CA PHE A 8 4.61 -2.39 5.04
C PHE A 8 4.02 -1.02 5.29
N ILE A 9 4.86 -0.06 5.69
CA ILE A 9 4.37 1.26 6.11
C ILE A 9 5.31 2.37 5.65
N ASN A 10 4.73 3.45 5.12
CA ASN A 10 5.42 4.74 5.02
C ASN A 10 4.95 5.63 6.19
N PRO A 11 5.77 5.85 7.23
CA PRO A 11 5.37 6.57 8.44
C PRO A 11 4.86 8.00 8.21
N ALA A 12 5.29 8.65 7.12
CA ALA A 12 4.87 10.01 6.77
C ALA A 12 3.44 10.09 6.20
N SER A 13 2.86 8.94 5.81
CA SER A 13 1.54 8.89 5.18
C SER A 13 0.43 9.41 6.10
N GLY A 14 -0.53 10.12 5.50
CA GLY A 14 -1.73 10.60 6.21
C GLY A 14 -1.43 11.64 7.28
N ALA A 15 -0.52 12.58 7.03
CA ALA A 15 -0.07 13.56 8.01
C ALA A 15 0.46 12.90 9.30
N ASN A 16 1.37 11.92 9.14
CA ASN A 16 1.98 11.12 10.21
C ASN A 16 1.01 10.19 10.99
N LEU A 17 -0.22 10.00 10.53
CA LEU A 17 -1.14 9.02 11.14
C LEU A 17 -0.60 7.59 11.00
N ALA A 18 0.10 7.27 9.91
CA ALA A 18 0.75 5.98 9.73
C ALA A 18 1.85 5.73 10.77
N GLY A 19 2.72 6.73 11.03
CA GLY A 19 3.72 6.64 12.11
C GLY A 19 3.08 6.40 13.48
N ARG A 20 2.01 7.15 13.81
CA ARG A 20 1.27 6.96 15.06
C ARG A 20 0.55 5.61 15.14
N PHE A 21 0.11 5.06 14.00
CA PHE A 21 -0.43 3.71 13.93
C PHE A 21 0.64 2.69 14.29
N MET A 22 1.82 2.77 13.67
CA MET A 22 2.97 1.91 13.99
C MET A 22 3.30 1.95 15.49
N ASP A 23 3.33 3.14 16.10
CA ASP A 23 3.56 3.29 17.54
C ASP A 23 2.51 2.58 18.42
N LYS A 24 1.27 2.44 17.93
CA LYS A 24 0.18 1.76 18.65
C LYS A 24 0.24 0.24 18.56
N ILE A 25 0.94 -0.30 17.56
CA ILE A 25 0.97 -1.75 17.29
C ILE A 25 2.38 -2.36 17.45
N LYS A 26 3.41 -1.55 17.70
CA LYS A 26 4.83 -1.98 17.83
C LYS A 26 5.07 -3.07 18.89
N ASP A 27 4.29 -3.06 19.97
CA ASP A 27 4.46 -3.99 21.09
C ASP A 27 3.57 -5.24 20.96
N ILE A 28 2.84 -5.39 19.85
CA ILE A 28 2.03 -6.58 19.58
C ILE A 28 2.95 -7.70 19.09
N GLU A 29 2.95 -8.82 19.81
CA GLU A 29 3.71 -10.02 19.44
C GLU A 29 3.38 -10.51 18.03
N GLY A 30 4.40 -10.89 17.27
CA GLY A 30 4.25 -11.41 15.90
C GLY A 30 3.90 -10.34 14.85
N VAL A 31 4.03 -9.06 15.19
CA VAL A 31 3.96 -7.95 14.22
C VAL A 31 5.37 -7.51 13.85
N HIS A 32 5.65 -7.51 12.56
CA HIS A 32 6.92 -7.11 11.95
C HIS A 32 6.70 -5.94 11.00
N TYR A 33 7.76 -5.19 10.66
CA TYR A 33 7.65 -3.95 9.89
C TYR A 33 8.62 -3.91 8.72
N VAL A 34 8.15 -3.36 7.60
CA VAL A 34 8.97 -2.88 6.50
C VAL A 34 8.67 -1.40 6.30
N ARG A 35 9.63 -0.54 6.67
CA ARG A 35 9.55 0.90 6.47
C ARG A 35 9.86 1.25 5.02
N LEU A 36 8.92 1.89 4.35
CA LEU A 36 9.06 2.32 2.96
C LEU A 36 9.40 3.81 2.90
N PRO A 37 10.37 4.25 2.06
CA PRO A 37 11.22 3.46 1.14
C PRO A 37 12.38 2.69 1.79
N ASP A 38 12.74 3.01 3.04
CA ASP A 38 14.06 2.71 3.62
C ASP A 38 14.48 1.24 3.56
N GLU A 39 13.55 0.31 3.80
CA GLU A 39 13.80 -1.13 3.91
C GLU A 39 13.35 -1.92 2.66
N GLN A 40 12.93 -1.23 1.60
CA GLN A 40 12.36 -1.87 0.40
C GLN A 40 13.30 -2.85 -0.32
N HIS A 41 14.62 -2.71 -0.12
CA HIS A 41 15.63 -3.53 -0.78
C HIS A 41 16.20 -4.63 0.12
N THR A 42 16.02 -4.51 1.45
CA THR A 42 16.59 -5.43 2.43
C THR A 42 15.55 -6.38 3.01
N PHE A 43 14.26 -6.01 2.99
CA PHE A 43 13.20 -6.77 3.66
C PHE A 43 13.11 -8.24 3.24
N ALA A 44 13.38 -8.56 1.97
CA ALA A 44 13.29 -9.93 1.47
C ALA A 44 14.29 -10.87 2.17
N GLU A 45 15.51 -10.39 2.42
CA GLU A 45 16.52 -11.14 3.16
C GLU A 45 16.24 -11.09 4.67
N THR A 46 15.87 -9.92 5.20
CA THR A 46 15.55 -9.75 6.64
C THR A 46 14.42 -10.65 7.10
N TYR A 47 13.40 -10.86 6.25
CA TYR A 47 12.20 -11.61 6.58
C TYR A 47 12.06 -12.91 5.79
N LYS A 48 13.17 -13.49 5.32
CA LYS A 48 13.18 -14.69 4.46
C LYS A 48 12.33 -15.84 5.00
N ASP A 49 12.54 -16.21 6.26
CA ASP A 49 11.79 -17.31 6.90
C ASP A 49 10.32 -16.95 7.11
N LEU A 50 10.04 -15.68 7.43
CA LEU A 50 8.69 -15.17 7.61
C LEU A 50 7.90 -15.19 6.29
N LEU A 51 8.54 -14.84 5.18
CA LEU A 51 7.96 -14.85 3.84
C LEU A 51 7.63 -16.26 3.34
N GLN A 52 8.27 -17.30 3.89
CA GLN A 52 7.94 -18.70 3.63
C GLN A 52 6.85 -19.26 4.55
N ASN A 53 6.35 -18.48 5.51
CA ASN A 53 5.31 -18.91 6.42
C ASN A 53 3.92 -18.78 5.77
N HIS A 54 3.23 -19.91 5.54
CA HIS A 54 1.90 -19.95 4.90
C HIS A 54 0.77 -19.36 5.76
N GLU A 55 1.04 -19.05 7.04
CA GLU A 55 0.12 -18.31 7.90
C GLU A 55 0.34 -16.79 7.83
N LEU A 56 1.40 -16.31 7.16
CA LEU A 56 1.71 -14.88 7.08
C LEU A 56 0.53 -14.07 6.53
N ARG A 57 0.34 -12.90 7.12
CA ARG A 57 -0.55 -11.83 6.64
C ARG A 57 0.27 -10.58 6.38
N ILE A 58 -0.05 -9.88 5.29
CA ILE A 58 0.58 -8.62 4.95
C ILE A 58 -0.41 -7.49 5.22
N VAL A 59 0.08 -6.37 5.76
CA VAL A 59 -0.67 -5.12 5.83
C VAL A 59 0.07 -4.07 5.02
N ALA A 60 -0.59 -3.51 4.01
CA ALA A 60 -0.13 -2.32 3.31
C ALA A 60 -0.74 -1.08 3.96
N ALA A 61 0.05 -0.37 4.76
CA ALA A 61 -0.34 0.82 5.51
C ALA A 61 0.07 2.11 4.78
N GLY A 62 -0.88 2.73 4.09
CA GLY A 62 -0.64 3.95 3.30
C GLY A 62 -1.82 4.32 2.42
N GLY A 63 -1.56 5.03 1.33
CA GLY A 63 -2.55 5.30 0.27
C GLY A 63 -2.52 4.24 -0.83
N ASP A 64 -3.29 4.46 -1.91
CA ASP A 64 -3.37 3.53 -3.04
C ASP A 64 -1.99 3.26 -3.68
N GLY A 65 -1.15 4.30 -3.78
CA GLY A 65 0.23 4.16 -4.27
C GLY A 65 1.10 3.26 -3.38
N THR A 66 0.92 3.31 -2.06
CA THR A 66 1.63 2.42 -1.13
C THR A 66 1.20 0.97 -1.35
N VAL A 67 -0.10 0.71 -1.53
CA VAL A 67 -0.53 -0.67 -1.73
C VAL A 67 -0.07 -1.21 -3.08
N ASN A 68 -0.13 -0.42 -4.15
CA ASN A 68 0.43 -0.86 -5.44
C ASN A 68 1.93 -1.17 -5.31
N TRP A 69 2.68 -0.33 -4.59
CA TRP A 69 4.09 -0.56 -4.34
C TRP A 69 4.35 -1.86 -3.56
N VAL A 70 3.57 -2.14 -2.52
CA VAL A 70 3.67 -3.41 -1.75
C VAL A 70 3.37 -4.61 -2.65
N VAL A 71 2.31 -4.56 -3.44
CA VAL A 71 1.99 -5.62 -4.41
C VAL A 71 3.15 -5.83 -5.39
N SER A 72 3.74 -4.75 -5.92
CA SER A 72 4.90 -4.83 -6.80
C SER A 72 6.13 -5.44 -6.10
N LEU A 73 6.41 -5.09 -4.84
CA LEU A 73 7.51 -5.68 -4.07
C LEU A 73 7.27 -7.18 -3.84
N MET A 74 6.06 -7.57 -3.45
CA MET A 74 5.71 -8.98 -3.23
C MET A 74 5.74 -9.79 -4.51
N SER A 75 5.34 -9.21 -5.65
CA SER A 75 5.39 -9.89 -6.95
C SER A 75 6.81 -10.25 -7.43
N LYS A 76 7.84 -9.62 -6.85
CA LYS A 76 9.25 -10.00 -7.11
C LYS A 76 9.68 -11.22 -6.31
N ILE A 77 9.00 -11.53 -5.21
CA ILE A 77 9.30 -12.65 -4.32
C ILE A 77 8.45 -13.86 -4.71
N THR A 78 7.15 -13.63 -4.90
CA THR A 78 6.18 -14.63 -5.36
C THR A 78 5.55 -14.12 -6.65
N PRO A 79 6.07 -14.53 -7.82
CA PRO A 79 5.54 -14.10 -9.11
C PRO A 79 4.03 -14.31 -9.20
N LEU A 80 3.32 -13.34 -9.78
CA LEU A 80 1.85 -13.36 -9.84
C LEU A 80 1.31 -14.51 -10.71
N ASP A 81 2.11 -14.94 -11.69
CA ASP A 81 1.83 -16.02 -12.64
C ASP A 81 2.29 -17.41 -12.15
N SER A 82 2.91 -17.51 -10.97
CA SER A 82 3.26 -18.80 -10.39
C SER A 82 2.09 -19.43 -9.61
N ASP A 83 2.11 -20.75 -9.45
CA ASP A 83 1.18 -21.48 -8.58
C ASP A 83 1.59 -21.42 -7.09
N ASP A 84 2.67 -20.72 -6.77
CA ASP A 84 3.14 -20.59 -5.39
C ASP A 84 2.12 -19.86 -4.52
N TRP A 85 2.07 -20.26 -3.26
CA TRP A 85 1.26 -19.59 -2.24
C TRP A 85 1.64 -18.11 -2.14
N LYS A 86 0.63 -17.24 -2.11
CA LYS A 86 0.78 -15.79 -2.01
C LYS A 86 0.18 -15.31 -0.69
N PRO A 87 0.93 -14.57 0.13
CA PRO A 87 0.39 -14.05 1.39
C PRO A 87 -0.75 -13.06 1.13
N PRO A 88 -1.90 -13.19 1.83
CA PRO A 88 -2.99 -12.22 1.73
C PRO A 88 -2.55 -10.82 2.17
N ILE A 89 -3.01 -9.79 1.45
CA ILE A 89 -2.68 -8.38 1.72
C ILE A 89 -3.95 -7.66 2.20
N ALA A 90 -3.90 -7.13 3.42
CA ALA A 90 -4.89 -6.22 3.96
C ALA A 90 -4.49 -4.76 3.74
N VAL A 91 -5.47 -3.88 3.53
CA VAL A 91 -5.24 -2.46 3.29
C VAL A 91 -5.52 -1.67 4.56
N CYS A 92 -4.54 -0.92 5.05
CA CYS A 92 -4.72 0.05 6.12
C CYS A 92 -4.64 1.47 5.54
N PRO A 93 -5.79 2.15 5.32
CA PRO A 93 -5.84 3.36 4.52
C PRO A 93 -5.42 4.62 5.30
N PHE A 94 -4.28 5.21 4.93
CA PHE A 94 -3.80 6.50 5.46
C PHE A 94 -3.76 7.61 4.40
N GLY A 95 -4.27 7.37 3.18
CA GLY A 95 -4.33 8.38 2.11
C GLY A 95 -5.55 9.29 2.18
N THR A 96 -5.60 10.28 1.29
CA THR A 96 -6.80 11.11 1.06
C THR A 96 -7.75 10.46 0.04
N GLY A 97 -7.17 9.74 -0.94
CA GLY A 97 -7.85 8.99 -2.01
C GLY A 97 -8.49 7.72 -1.47
N ASN A 98 -7.71 6.70 -1.10
CA ASN A 98 -8.17 5.42 -0.51
C ASN A 98 -9.24 4.71 -1.37
N ASP A 99 -9.20 4.88 -2.68
CA ASP A 99 -10.23 4.35 -3.57
C ASP A 99 -10.24 2.83 -3.53
N MET A 100 -9.05 2.21 -3.50
CA MET A 100 -8.93 0.76 -3.38
C MET A 100 -9.48 0.26 -2.04
N SER A 101 -9.23 1.01 -0.97
CA SER A 101 -9.75 0.67 0.37
C SER A 101 -11.28 0.70 0.39
N ARG A 102 -11.90 1.68 -0.27
CA ARG A 102 -13.37 1.75 -0.38
C ARG A 102 -13.93 0.64 -1.24
N SER A 103 -13.34 0.39 -2.42
CA SER A 103 -13.77 -0.66 -3.34
C SER A 103 -13.69 -2.07 -2.72
N LEU A 104 -12.67 -2.31 -1.89
CA LEU A 104 -12.48 -3.57 -1.18
C LEU A 104 -13.21 -3.64 0.18
N GLY A 105 -13.97 -2.61 0.56
CA GLY A 105 -14.75 -2.60 1.80
C GLY A 105 -13.98 -2.32 3.10
N TRP A 106 -12.70 -1.93 3.02
CA TRP A 106 -11.88 -1.53 4.18
C TRP A 106 -12.22 -0.13 4.71
N GLY A 107 -12.88 0.70 3.90
CA GLY A 107 -13.44 1.99 4.29
C GLY A 107 -12.68 3.21 3.78
N GLY A 108 -13.05 4.39 4.26
CA GLY A 108 -12.62 5.66 3.67
C GLY A 108 -11.28 6.21 4.16
N GLY A 109 -10.65 5.61 5.18
CA GLY A 109 -9.44 6.13 5.81
C GLY A 109 -9.40 5.91 7.32
N MET A 110 -8.20 5.82 7.89
CA MET A 110 -7.98 5.75 9.32
C MET A 110 -7.81 7.17 9.89
N SER A 111 -8.78 7.61 10.69
CA SER A 111 -8.70 8.87 11.43
C SER A 111 -7.90 8.71 12.72
N GLU A 112 -7.53 9.83 13.35
CA GLU A 112 -6.92 9.83 14.69
C GLU A 112 -7.79 9.10 15.74
N ARG A 113 -9.11 9.26 15.69
CA ARG A 113 -10.04 8.49 16.53
C ARG A 113 -10.01 7.00 16.18
N GLY A 114 -9.83 6.68 14.90
CA GLY A 114 -9.68 5.32 14.39
C GLY A 114 -8.43 4.59 14.90
N LEU A 115 -7.33 5.31 15.19
CA LEU A 115 -6.10 4.73 15.74
C LEU A 115 -6.32 3.98 17.07
N LYS A 116 -7.36 4.33 17.84
CA LYS A 116 -7.73 3.58 19.06
C LYS A 116 -8.09 2.12 18.76
N LYS A 117 -8.46 1.80 17.52
CA LYS A 117 -8.79 0.46 17.04
C LYS A 117 -7.62 -0.22 16.32
N ALA A 118 -6.41 0.35 16.34
CA ALA A 118 -5.26 -0.20 15.61
C ALA A 118 -4.92 -1.64 15.99
N ALA A 119 -4.84 -1.95 17.29
CA ALA A 119 -4.62 -3.31 17.77
C ALA A 119 -5.74 -4.26 17.33
N LYS A 120 -7.00 -3.81 17.38
CA LYS A 120 -8.14 -4.60 16.93
C LYS A 120 -8.13 -4.82 15.41
N PHE A 121 -7.64 -3.86 14.63
CA PHE A 121 -7.44 -4.00 13.19
C PHE A 121 -6.42 -5.11 12.90
N ILE A 122 -5.26 -5.09 13.56
CA ILE A 122 -4.24 -6.15 13.42
C ILE A 122 -4.79 -7.51 13.83
N GLU A 123 -5.54 -7.58 14.93
CA GLU A 123 -6.16 -8.82 15.36
C GLU A 123 -7.17 -9.34 14.32
N ASN A 124 -8.01 -8.47 13.75
CA ASN A 124 -8.95 -8.86 12.71
C ASN A 124 -8.23 -9.38 11.45
N VAL A 125 -7.14 -8.74 11.03
CA VAL A 125 -6.32 -9.21 9.89
C VAL A 125 -5.73 -10.59 10.17
N ARG A 126 -5.26 -10.81 11.39
CA ARG A 126 -4.68 -12.08 11.85
C ARG A 126 -5.70 -13.20 11.88
N THR A 127 -6.88 -12.95 12.45
CA THR A 127 -7.89 -13.99 12.70
C THR A 127 -8.87 -14.18 11.55
N SER A 128 -8.90 -13.29 10.57
CA SER A 128 -9.80 -13.43 9.42
C SER A 128 -9.41 -14.66 8.58
N ASP A 129 -10.42 -15.47 8.30
CA ASP A 129 -10.36 -16.54 7.29
C ASP A 129 -11.03 -16.12 5.97
N HIS A 130 -11.64 -14.92 5.93
CA HIS A 130 -12.18 -14.34 4.71
C HIS A 130 -11.03 -13.72 3.90
N ILE A 131 -10.73 -14.33 2.75
CA ILE A 131 -9.71 -13.93 1.80
C ILE A 131 -10.34 -13.98 0.41
N GLU A 132 -10.29 -12.85 -0.29
CA GLU A 132 -10.80 -12.73 -1.65
C GLU A 132 -9.65 -12.56 -2.63
N LYS A 133 -9.82 -13.09 -3.85
CA LYS A 133 -8.87 -12.89 -4.93
C LYS A 133 -9.11 -11.51 -5.57
N GLY A 134 -8.05 -10.75 -5.75
CA GLY A 134 -8.06 -9.51 -6.51
C GLY A 134 -7.31 -9.67 -7.83
N ASP A 135 -7.82 -9.05 -8.88
CA ASP A 135 -7.13 -8.99 -10.17
C ASP A 135 -6.06 -7.90 -10.15
N ILE A 136 -4.91 -8.19 -10.75
CA ILE A 136 -3.82 -7.22 -10.94
C ILE A 136 -3.58 -7.10 -12.43
N TRP A 137 -3.75 -5.89 -12.97
CA TRP A 137 -3.61 -5.65 -14.40
C TRP A 137 -2.15 -5.34 -14.74
N LYS A 138 -1.61 -6.03 -15.75
CA LYS A 138 -0.33 -5.68 -16.37
C LYS A 138 -0.60 -4.88 -17.64
N ILE A 139 -0.21 -3.62 -17.64
CA ILE A 139 -0.40 -2.69 -18.75
C ILE A 139 0.93 -2.51 -19.47
N LYS A 140 0.96 -2.89 -20.75
CA LYS A 140 2.10 -2.71 -21.64
C LYS A 140 1.83 -1.54 -22.58
N MET A 141 2.68 -0.53 -22.54
CA MET A 141 2.58 0.66 -23.37
C MET A 141 3.81 0.74 -24.27
N THR A 142 3.58 0.99 -25.56
CA THR A 142 4.65 1.16 -26.54
C THR A 142 4.61 2.58 -27.09
N ARG A 143 5.71 3.30 -26.92
CA ARG A 143 5.95 4.58 -27.58
C ARG A 143 6.39 4.33 -29.02
N THR A 144 5.54 4.68 -29.98
CA THR A 144 5.76 4.41 -31.41
C THR A 144 6.83 5.30 -32.03
N ASP A 145 7.10 6.46 -31.45
CA ASP A 145 8.09 7.44 -31.91
C ASP A 145 9.54 6.99 -31.63
N ILE A 146 9.76 6.27 -30.53
CA ILE A 146 11.09 5.84 -30.09
C ILE A 146 11.19 4.33 -29.85
N SER A 147 10.16 3.56 -30.20
CA SER A 147 10.05 2.12 -29.96
C SER A 147 10.30 1.69 -28.51
N GLU A 148 10.04 2.57 -27.54
CA GLU A 148 10.22 2.28 -26.12
C GLU A 148 8.99 1.54 -25.58
N VAL A 149 9.22 0.43 -24.88
CA VAL A 149 8.17 -0.35 -24.24
C VAL A 149 8.26 -0.14 -22.73
N SER A 150 7.15 0.23 -22.11
CA SER A 150 7.02 0.29 -20.66
C SER A 150 5.92 -0.65 -20.17
N GLU A 151 6.15 -1.31 -19.05
CA GLU A 151 5.16 -2.15 -18.39
C GLU A 151 4.87 -1.63 -16.98
N LYS A 152 3.59 -1.58 -16.61
CA LYS A 152 3.14 -1.14 -15.29
C LYS A 152 2.08 -2.08 -14.74
N GLN A 153 2.09 -2.27 -13.42
CA GLN A 153 1.02 -2.95 -12.69
C GLN A 153 -0.01 -1.93 -12.20
N MET A 154 -1.29 -2.27 -12.30
CA MET A 154 -2.41 -1.46 -11.82
C MET A 154 -3.41 -2.31 -11.03
N LEU A 155 -3.94 -1.72 -9.96
CA LEU A 155 -4.91 -2.37 -9.06
C LEU A 155 -6.34 -1.82 -9.19
N ASN A 156 -6.48 -0.53 -9.49
CA ASN A 156 -7.79 0.14 -9.50
C ASN A 156 -8.29 0.42 -10.92
N TYR A 157 -7.64 1.37 -11.58
CA TYR A 157 -8.00 1.79 -12.92
C TYR A 157 -6.78 2.38 -13.62
N PHE A 158 -6.90 2.49 -14.94
CA PHE A 158 -5.96 3.19 -15.81
C PHE A 158 -6.75 4.08 -16.76
N SER A 159 -6.31 5.31 -16.94
CA SER A 159 -6.94 6.28 -17.82
C SER A 159 -5.94 6.97 -18.73
N ILE A 160 -6.45 7.50 -19.85
CA ILE A 160 -5.72 8.30 -20.84
C ILE A 160 -6.55 9.53 -21.21
N GLY A 161 -5.91 10.56 -21.76
CA GLY A 161 -6.59 11.80 -22.17
C GLY A 161 -6.86 12.75 -21.01
N VAL A 162 -8.03 13.39 -21.01
CA VAL A 162 -8.36 14.50 -20.09
C VAL A 162 -8.32 14.07 -18.63
N ASP A 163 -8.83 12.88 -18.30
CA ASP A 163 -8.81 12.36 -16.93
C ASP A 163 -7.37 12.18 -16.41
N ALA A 164 -6.49 11.59 -17.23
CA ALA A 164 -5.08 11.41 -16.89
C ALA A 164 -4.34 12.75 -16.77
N ASP A 165 -4.64 13.72 -17.63
CA ASP A 165 -4.09 15.09 -17.54
C ASP A 165 -4.51 15.79 -16.25
N MET A 166 -5.77 15.65 -15.84
CA MET A 166 -6.26 16.19 -14.56
C MET A 166 -5.57 15.53 -13.36
N ALA A 167 -5.46 14.20 -13.34
CA ALA A 167 -4.77 13.47 -12.28
C ALA A 167 -3.29 13.87 -12.19
N HIS A 168 -2.61 14.01 -13.33
CA HIS A 168 -1.22 14.45 -13.39
C HIS A 168 -1.04 15.86 -12.81
N LYS A 169 -1.85 16.83 -13.26
CA LYS A 169 -1.83 18.20 -12.74
C LYS A 169 -2.07 18.22 -11.24
N PHE A 170 -3.07 17.50 -10.75
CA PHE A 170 -3.35 17.44 -9.32
C PHE A 170 -2.15 16.93 -8.51
N GLU A 171 -1.46 15.89 -8.98
CA GLU A 171 -0.26 15.37 -8.32
C GLU A 171 0.90 16.37 -8.32
N THR A 172 1.14 17.06 -9.44
CA THR A 172 2.15 18.13 -9.53
C THR A 172 1.85 19.25 -8.53
N TRP A 173 0.59 19.68 -8.43
CA TRP A 173 0.17 20.72 -7.48
C TRP A 173 0.38 20.28 -6.04
N ARG A 174 0.08 19.02 -5.69
CA ARG A 174 0.34 18.48 -4.34
C ARG A 174 1.81 18.57 -3.97
N HIS A 175 2.70 18.18 -4.89
CA HIS A 175 4.15 18.22 -4.67
C HIS A 175 4.67 19.67 -4.54
N CYS A 176 4.18 20.60 -5.36
CA CYS A 176 4.57 22.01 -5.26
C CYS A 176 4.09 22.67 -3.96
N CYS A 177 2.89 22.36 -3.48
CA CYS A 177 2.35 22.93 -2.25
C CYS A 177 2.88 22.26 -0.97
N SER A 178 3.43 21.04 -1.03
CA SER A 178 4.14 20.45 0.12
C SER A 178 5.48 21.13 0.42
N ASP A 179 6.13 21.71 -0.60
CA ASP A 179 7.35 22.51 -0.44
C ASP A 179 7.05 23.99 -0.14
N ALA A 180 5.90 24.49 -0.57
CA ALA A 180 5.47 25.86 -0.35
C ALA A 180 4.45 25.96 0.80
N SER A 181 4.95 26.10 2.03
CA SER A 181 4.18 26.71 3.12
C SER A 181 3.96 28.21 2.87
N ALA A 182 3.26 28.60 1.80
CA ALA A 182 2.76 29.97 1.64
C ALA A 182 1.75 30.10 0.49
N ALA A 183 0.67 30.80 0.81
CA ALA A 183 -0.19 31.58 -0.08
C ALA A 183 -1.06 30.80 -1.07
N ILE A 184 -2.27 30.44 -0.62
CA ILE A 184 -3.44 30.41 -1.50
C ILE A 184 -4.16 31.75 -1.29
N ALA A 185 -4.04 32.65 -2.26
CA ALA A 185 -5.02 33.69 -2.51
C ALA A 185 -5.84 33.23 -3.73
N TRP A 186 -7.13 32.98 -3.53
CA TRP A 186 -8.07 32.84 -4.65
C TRP A 186 -8.54 34.23 -5.08
N PRO A 187 -8.81 34.46 -6.38
CA PRO A 187 -9.67 35.57 -6.81
C PRO A 187 -11.12 35.35 -6.34
#